data_AF-A0A1M6I359-F1
#
_entry.id   AF-A0A1M6I359-F1
#
_cell.length_a   1.000
_cell.length_b   1.000
_cell.length_c   1.000
_cell.angle_alpha   90.00
_cell.angle_beta   90.00
_cell.angle_gamma   90.00
#
_symmetry.space_group_name_H-M   'P 1'
#
loop_
_entity.id
_entity.type
_entity.pdbx_description
1 polymer ?
#
loop_
_entity_poly.entity_id
_entity_poly.type
_entity_poly.pdbx_seq_one_letter_code
_entity_poly.pdbx_strand_id
1 'polypeptide(L)'
;MWLLIVIIPLLVWLDLRLFKIYFNFFFEDADDFSESVKYSFIPDLFSLFRGEYIKDRLAEFKLGMFIFLCIITIILEVSMVKGLLSLF
;
A
#
# COMPACT_ATOMS: atom_id res chain seq x y z
N MET A 1 -29.77 4.53 2.22
CA MET A 1 -29.20 4.46 3.59
C MET A 1 -28.83 3.04 3.99
N TRP A 2 -29.76 2.07 3.96
CA TRP A 2 -29.49 0.66 4.32
C TRP A 2 -28.46 -0.07 3.44
N LEU A 3 -28.44 0.22 2.13
CA LEU A 3 -27.48 -0.38 1.19
C LEU A 3 -26.01 -0.02 1.53
N LEU A 4 -25.76 1.21 1.99
CA LEU A 4 -24.41 1.67 2.34
C LEU A 4 -23.83 0.93 3.55
N ILE A 5 -24.69 0.56 4.51
CA ILE A 5 -24.29 -0.18 5.72
C ILE A 5 -23.74 -1.58 5.37
N VAL A 6 -24.18 -2.17 4.26
CA VAL A 6 -23.70 -3.49 3.80
C VAL A 6 -22.55 -3.36 2.80
N ILE A 7 -22.60 -2.35 1.93
CA ILE A 7 -21.58 -2.12 0.89
C ILE A 7 -20.24 -1.68 1.49
N ILE A 8 -20.24 -0.79 2.49
CA ILE A 8 -19.01 -0.28 3.11
C ILE A 8 -18.16 -1.41 3.74
N PRO A 9 -18.69 -2.26 4.63
CA PRO A 9 -17.88 -3.33 5.21
C PRO A 9 -17.46 -4.39 4.19
N LEU A 10 -18.25 -4.63 3.13
CA LEU A 10 -17.87 -5.51 2.04
C LEU A 10 -16.68 -4.96 1.24
N LEU A 11 -16.67 -3.65 0.97
CA LEU A 11 -15.57 -2.96 0.32
C LEU A 11 -14.29 -3.02 1.17
N VAL A 12 -14.38 -2.64 2.45
CA VAL A 12 -13.25 -2.73 3.39
C VAL A 12 -12.66 -4.14 3.44
N TRP A 13 -13.51 -5.18 3.44
CA TRP A 13 -13.05 -6.57 3.37
C TRP A 13 -12.31 -6.89 2.07
N LEU A 14 -12.81 -6.38 0.94
CA LEU A 14 -12.19 -6.53 -0.37
C LEU A 14 -10.82 -5.83 -0.42
N ASP A 15 -10.73 -4.60 0.09
CA ASP A 15 -9.47 -3.84 0.15
C ASP A 15 -8.43 -4.52 1.04
N LEU A 16 -8.82 -5.03 2.21
CA LEU A 16 -7.91 -5.80 3.06
C LEU A 16 -7.33 -7.01 2.33
N ARG A 17 -8.14 -7.68 1.50
CA ARG A 17 -7.69 -8.82 0.71
C ARG A 17 -6.77 -8.39 -0.43
N LEU A 18 -7.10 -7.29 -1.12
CA LEU A 18 -6.29 -6.73 -2.21
C LEU A 18 -4.94 -6.23 -1.70
N PHE A 19 -4.92 -5.52 -0.57
CA PHE A 19 -3.68 -5.07 0.06
C PHE A 19 -2.80 -6.23 0.48
N LYS A 20 -3.38 -7.33 0.99
CA LYS A 20 -2.62 -8.55 1.28
C LYS A 20 -2.00 -9.17 0.02
N ILE A 21 -2.70 -9.13 -1.12
CA ILE A 21 -2.17 -9.62 -2.40
C ILE A 21 -1.04 -8.72 -2.90
N TYR A 22 -1.22 -7.40 -2.87
CA TYR A 22 -0.15 -6.45 -3.24
C TYR A 22 1.05 -6.62 -2.33
N PHE A 23 0.83 -6.81 -1.03
CA PHE A 23 1.88 -7.04 -0.06
C PHE A 23 2.69 -8.27 -0.43
N ASN A 24 2.02 -9.40 -0.65
CA ASN A 24 2.66 -10.67 -0.99
C ASN A 24 3.28 -10.70 -2.40
N PHE A 25 2.96 -9.71 -3.25
CA PHE A 25 3.56 -9.56 -4.58
C PHE A 25 4.85 -8.74 -4.52
N PHE A 26 4.92 -7.73 -3.65
CA PHE A 26 6.08 -6.86 -3.51
C PHE A 26 7.06 -7.29 -2.40
N PHE A 27 6.55 -7.96 -1.36
CA PHE A 27 7.27 -8.41 -0.18
C PHE A 27 7.01 -9.90 0.03
N GLU A 28 8.08 -10.68 0.20
CA GLU A 28 8.00 -12.13 0.39
C GLU A 28 7.63 -12.48 1.85
N ASP A 29 8.02 -11.63 2.81
CA ASP A 29 7.77 -11.81 4.24
C ASP A 29 7.41 -10.52 4.99
N ALA A 30 6.67 -10.67 6.09
CA ALA A 30 6.30 -9.55 6.98
C ALA A 30 7.50 -8.91 7.69
N ASP A 31 8.57 -9.68 7.90
CA ASP A 31 9.84 -9.19 8.44
C ASP A 31 10.55 -8.26 7.45
N ASP A 32 10.56 -8.60 6.15
CA ASP A 32 11.18 -7.81 5.08
C ASP A 32 10.49 -6.43 4.94
N PHE A 33 9.18 -6.37 5.18
CA PHE A 33 8.42 -5.12 5.24
C PHE A 33 8.71 -4.31 6.50
N SER A 34 8.73 -4.96 7.68
CA SER A 34 9.05 -4.28 8.94
C SER A 34 10.45 -3.67 8.89
N GLU A 35 11.41 -4.38 8.32
CA GLU A 35 12.78 -3.91 8.15
C GLU A 35 12.83 -2.72 7.18
N SER A 36 12.15 -2.81 6.03
CA SER A 36 12.04 -1.73 5.04
C SER A 36 11.33 -0.47 5.59
N VAL A 37 10.26 -0.61 6.38
CA VAL A 37 9.57 0.52 7.03
C VAL A 37 10.47 1.18 8.08
N LYS A 38 11.21 0.37 8.84
CA LYS A 38 12.15 0.85 9.85
C LYS A 38 13.30 1.64 9.21
N TYR A 39 13.79 1.21 8.05
CA TYR A 39 14.78 1.95 7.25
C TYR A 39 14.22 3.25 6.64
N SER A 40 12.95 3.27 6.19
CA SER A 40 12.33 4.51 5.71
C SER A 40 12.08 5.56 6.81
N PHE A 41 11.87 5.15 8.06
CA PHE A 41 11.66 6.07 9.19
C PHE A 41 12.94 6.46 9.92
N ILE A 42 13.98 5.63 9.87
CA ILE A 42 15.31 5.92 10.38
C ILE A 42 16.23 5.96 9.16
N PRO A 43 16.35 7.11 8.48
CA PRO A 43 17.32 7.23 7.41
C PRO A 43 18.70 7.07 8.04
N ASP A 44 19.31 5.90 7.86
CA ASP A 44 20.68 5.66 8.27
C ASP A 44 21.59 6.42 7.28
N LEU A 45 21.78 7.71 7.55
CA LEU A 45 22.70 8.60 6.81
C LEU A 45 24.14 8.03 6.74
N PHE A 46 24.47 7.01 7.55
CA PHE A 46 25.74 6.30 7.52
C PHE A 46 25.83 5.18 6.46
N SER A 47 24.72 4.69 5.88
CA SER A 47 24.72 3.67 4.80
C SER A 47 25.26 4.21 3.46
N LEU A 48 25.12 5.52 3.22
CA LEU A 48 25.61 6.23 2.02
C LEU A 48 27.11 6.07 1.75
N PHE A 49 27.91 5.81 2.79
CA PHE A 49 29.37 5.67 2.68
C PHE A 49 29.85 4.22 2.47
N ARG A 50 28.97 3.19 2.57
CA ARG A 50 29.35 1.77 2.52
C ARG A 50 29.16 1.08 1.17
N GLY A 51 28.52 1.72 0.19
CA GLY A 51 28.36 1.17 -1.16
C GLY A 51 27.13 0.26 -1.36
N GLU A 52 26.27 0.08 -0.36
CA GLU A 52 25.01 -0.69 -0.47
C GLU A 52 23.79 0.16 -0.90
N TYR A 53 24.05 1.40 -1.29
CA TYR A 53 23.05 2.41 -1.66
C TYR A 53 22.07 2.01 -2.77
N ILE A 54 22.44 1.04 -3.62
CA ILE A 54 21.57 0.53 -4.69
C ILE A 54 20.53 -0.47 -4.15
N LYS A 55 20.89 -1.28 -3.13
CA LYS A 55 19.97 -2.25 -2.53
C LYS A 55 18.91 -1.54 -1.67
N ASP A 56 19.35 -0.60 -0.83
CA ASP A 56 18.45 0.19 0.02
C ASP A 56 17.45 1.00 -0.81
N ARG A 57 17.90 1.60 -1.91
CA ARG A 57 17.03 2.40 -2.80
C ARG A 57 16.02 1.54 -3.58
N LEU A 58 16.34 0.29 -3.90
CA LEU A 58 15.39 -0.65 -4.50
C LEU A 58 14.30 -1.10 -3.51
N ALA A 59 14.69 -1.32 -2.24
CA ALA A 59 13.74 -1.64 -1.17
C ALA A 59 12.79 -0.46 -0.88
N GLU A 60 13.33 0.77 -0.76
CA GLU A 60 12.51 1.99 -0.65
C GLU A 60 11.57 2.17 -1.84
N PHE A 61 12.05 1.94 -3.07
CA PHE A 61 11.23 2.09 -4.27
C PHE A 61 10.08 1.07 -4.31
N LYS A 62 10.31 -0.19 -3.93
CA LYS A 62 9.25 -1.20 -3.81
C LYS A 62 8.18 -0.78 -2.80
N LEU A 63 8.59 -0.23 -1.66
CA LEU A 63 7.69 0.23 -0.61
C LEU A 63 6.88 1.45 -1.05
N GLY A 64 7.53 2.40 -1.74
CA GLY A 64 6.85 3.53 -2.38
C GLY A 64 5.82 3.09 -3.42
N MET A 65 6.15 2.11 -4.27
CA MET A 65 5.23 1.54 -5.26
C MET A 65 4.04 0.83 -4.61
N PHE A 66 4.26 0.09 -3.52
CA PHE A 66 3.20 -0.56 -2.75
C PHE A 66 2.23 0.47 -2.15
N ILE A 67 2.74 1.53 -1.52
CA ILE A 67 1.91 2.62 -0.97
C ILE A 67 1.15 3.33 -2.10
N PHE A 68 1.80 3.60 -3.22
CA PHE A 68 1.19 4.24 -4.38
C PHE A 68 0.03 3.42 -4.95
N LEU A 69 0.20 2.11 -5.09
CA LEU A 69 -0.86 1.18 -5.50
C LEU A 69 -2.03 1.19 -4.53
N CYS A 70 -1.78 1.16 -3.21
CA CYS A 70 -2.84 1.23 -2.21
C CYS A 70 -3.64 2.54 -2.31
N ILE A 71 -2.96 3.68 -2.49
CA ILE A 71 -3.60 4.99 -2.66
C ILE A 71 -4.46 5.02 -3.93
N ILE A 72 -3.95 4.52 -5.06
CA ILE A 72 -4.72 4.46 -6.32
C ILE A 72 -5.98 3.61 -6.15
N THR A 73 -5.87 2.44 -5.50
CA THR A 73 -7.02 1.57 -5.27
C THR A 73 -8.11 2.29 -4.48
N ILE A 74 -7.77 2.99 -3.40
CA ILE A 74 -8.72 3.78 -2.60
C ILE A 74 -9.34 4.92 -3.43
N ILE A 75 -8.55 5.62 -4.24
CA ILE A 75 -9.07 6.70 -5.10
C ILE A 75 -10.08 6.16 -6.11
N LEU A 76 -9.76 5.03 -6.76
CA LEU A 76 -10.65 4.37 -7.72
C LEU A 76 -11.94 3.93 -7.04
N GLU A 77 -11.85 3.33 -5.86
CA GLU A 77 -12.99 2.88 -5.08
C GLU A 77 -13.93 4.05 -4.73
N VAL A 78 -13.39 5.15 -4.20
CA VAL A 78 -14.16 6.35 -3.88
C VAL A 78 -14.76 6.98 -5.14
N SER A 79 -14.02 6.98 -6.25
CA SER A 79 -14.51 7.49 -7.54
C SER A 79 -15.68 6.65 -8.07
N MET A 80 -15.58 5.32 -8.01
CA MET A 80 -16.64 4.39 -8.41
C MET A 80 -17.89 4.56 -7.53
N VAL A 81 -17.72 4.68 -6.21
CA VAL A 81 -18.83 4.90 -5.29
C VAL A 81 -19.51 6.25 -5.54
N LYS A 82 -18.75 7.32 -5.75
CA LYS A 82 -19.29 8.64 -6.11
C LYS A 82 -20.01 8.62 -7.46
N GLY A 83 -19.46 7.94 -8.46
CA GLY A 83 -20.07 7.77 -9.77
C GLY A 83 -21.41 7.04 -9.67
N LEU A 84 -21.46 5.95 -8.91
CA LEU A 84 -22.69 5.19 -8.67
C LEU A 84 -23.74 6.03 -7.91
N LEU A 85 -23.31 6.81 -6.91
CA LEU A 85 -24.19 7.73 -6.18
C LEU A 85 -24.72 8.86 -7.06
N SER A 86 -23.97 9.30 -8.07
CA SER A 86 -24.40 10.36 -8.99
C SER A 86 -25.40 9.88 -10.05
N LEU A 87 -25.48 8.56 -10.28
CA LEU A 87 -26.42 7.93 -11.21
C LEU A 87 -27.80 7.67 -10.58
N PHE A 88 -27.90 7.72 -9.25
CA PHE A 88 -29.09 7.43 -8.47
C PHE A 88 -29.71 8.71 -7.91
#